data_AF-A0A1X3CW75-F1
#
_entry.id   AF-A0A1X3CW75-F1
#
_cell.length_a   1.000
_cell.length_b   1.000
_cell.length_c   1.000
_cell.angle_alpha   90.00
_cell.angle_beta   90.00
_cell.angle_gamma   90.00
#
_symmetry.space_group_name_H-M   'P 1'
#
loop_
_entity.id
_entity.type
_entity.pdbx_description
1 polymer ?
#
loop_
_entity_poly.entity_id
_entity_poly.type
_entity_poly.pdbx_seq_one_letter_code
_entity_poly.pdbx_strand_id
1 'polypeptide(L)'
;MNQQLLGLYFLPLGVLLMGAAALWQMYVVMSESYSLNRFKEDKHRLAAAIAMFFSFSFAIYILCPNARKKGLIFFILGAAGATLYILGKLWLPWKSV
;
A
#
# COMPACT_ATOMS: atom_id res chain seq x y z
N MET A 1 5.87 -18.47 -25.04
CA MET A 1 5.21 -17.15 -24.91
C MET A 1 6.29 -16.08 -25.06
N ASN A 2 6.13 -15.15 -26.00
CA ASN A 2 7.15 -14.13 -26.29
C ASN A 2 7.33 -13.21 -25.07
N GLN A 3 8.57 -12.98 -24.60
CA GLN A 3 8.84 -12.23 -23.36
C GLN A 3 8.28 -10.79 -23.38
N GLN A 4 8.19 -10.20 -24.58
CA GLN A 4 7.59 -8.90 -24.84
C GLN A 4 6.07 -8.88 -24.55
N LEU A 5 5.38 -10.00 -24.82
CA LEU A 5 3.93 -10.12 -24.57
C LEU A 5 3.64 -10.20 -23.06
N LEU A 6 4.49 -10.91 -22.31
CA LEU A 6 4.42 -10.97 -20.85
C LEU A 6 4.65 -9.60 -20.21
N GLY A 7 5.65 -8.84 -20.68
CA GLY A 7 5.89 -7.48 -20.20
C GLY A 7 4.71 -6.53 -20.42
N LEU A 8 4.00 -6.67 -21.55
CA LEU A 8 2.83 -5.86 -21.88
C LEU A 8 1.63 -6.12 -20.93
N TYR A 9 1.41 -7.35 -20.49
CA TYR A 9 0.38 -7.67 -19.50
C TYR A 9 0.80 -7.32 -18.07
N PHE A 10 2.08 -7.49 -17.73
CA PHE A 10 2.57 -7.29 -16.36
C PHE A 10 2.56 -5.82 -15.92
N LEU A 11 2.78 -4.89 -16.84
CA LEU A 11 2.78 -3.44 -16.54
C LEU A 11 1.42 -2.91 -16.07
N PRO A 12 0.31 -3.05 -16.82
CA PRO A 12 -1.00 -2.59 -16.38
C PRO A 12 -1.49 -3.36 -15.16
N LEU A 13 -1.19 -4.66 -15.07
CA LEU A 13 -1.57 -5.49 -13.93
C LEU A 13 -0.83 -5.05 -12.64
N GLY A 14 0.47 -4.73 -12.75
CA GLY A 14 1.25 -4.14 -11.66
C GLY A 14 0.70 -2.78 -11.21
N VAL A 15 0.36 -1.89 -12.14
CA VAL A 15 -0.24 -0.57 -11.83
C VAL A 15 -1.59 -0.72 -11.14
N LEU A 16 -2.45 -1.65 -11.60
CA LEU A 16 -3.73 -1.94 -10.96
C LEU A 16 -3.55 -2.50 -9.55
N LEU A 17 -2.58 -3.38 -9.34
CA LEU A 17 -2.24 -3.93 -8.01
C LEU A 17 -1.75 -2.85 -7.05
N MET A 18 -0.89 -1.94 -7.53
CA MET A 18 -0.43 -0.80 -6.72
C MET A 18 -1.58 0.18 -6.42
N GLY A 19 -2.49 0.39 -7.37
CA GLY A 19 -3.72 1.17 -7.15
C GLY A 19 -4.64 0.53 -6.10
N ALA A 20 -4.84 -0.79 -6.17
CA ALA A 20 -5.59 -1.53 -5.16
C ALA A 20 -4.93 -1.46 -3.77
N ALA A 21 -3.59 -1.49 -3.71
CA ALA A 21 -2.85 -1.30 -2.47
C ALA A 21 -3.09 0.10 -1.88
N ALA A 22 -3.14 1.16 -2.72
CA ALA A 22 -3.43 2.51 -2.27
C ALA A 22 -4.86 2.65 -1.71
N LEU A 23 -5.85 2.06 -2.39
CA LEU A 23 -7.23 2.04 -1.90
C LEU A 23 -7.35 1.27 -0.57
N TRP A 24 -6.64 0.14 -0.45
CA TRP A 24 -6.56 -0.61 0.80
C TRP A 24 -5.96 0.22 1.93
N GLN A 25 -4.88 0.97 1.65
CA GLN A 25 -4.28 1.85 2.63
C GLN A 25 -5.25 2.94 3.10
N MET A 26 -6.02 3.52 2.18
CA MET A 26 -7.06 4.50 2.51
C MET A 26 -8.15 3.90 3.42
N TYR A 27 -8.60 2.68 3.14
CA TYR A 27 -9.54 1.95 3.99
C TYR A 27 -8.98 1.70 5.40
N VAL A 28 -7.72 1.27 5.51
CA VAL A 28 -7.06 1.04 6.80
C VAL A 28 -7.04 2.35 7.61
N VAL A 29 -6.60 3.45 7.01
CA VAL A 29 -6.55 4.77 7.67
C VAL A 29 -7.94 5.22 8.11
N MET A 30 -8.96 5.07 7.27
CA MET A 30 -10.34 5.45 7.61
C MET A 30 -10.88 4.61 8.78
N SER A 31 -10.64 3.29 8.76
CA SER A 31 -11.10 2.37 9.80
C SER A 31 -10.43 2.64 11.16
N GLU A 32 -9.14 2.95 11.16
CA GLU A 32 -8.41 3.27 12.38
C GLU A 32 -8.74 4.68 12.88
N SER A 33 -8.94 5.66 12.00
CA SER A 33 -9.40 7.01 12.36
C SER A 33 -10.76 7.00 13.04
N TYR A 34 -11.69 6.18 12.54
CA TYR A 34 -13.01 5.99 13.16
C TYR A 34 -12.90 5.35 14.55
N SER A 35 -12.06 4.31 14.69
CA SER A 35 -11.79 3.66 15.98
C SER A 35 -11.19 4.64 16.99
N LEU A 36 -10.20 5.45 16.57
CA LEU A 36 -9.52 6.41 17.43
C LEU A 36 -10.45 7.56 17.89
N ASN A 37 -11.37 8.01 17.03
CA ASN A 37 -12.35 9.03 17.41
C ASN A 37 -13.36 8.53 18.46
N ARG A 38 -13.62 7.22 18.51
CA ARG A 38 -14.48 6.60 19.53
C ARG A 38 -13.82 6.52 20.92
N PHE A 39 -12.49 6.51 20.99
CA PHE A 39 -11.72 6.38 22.24
C PHE A 39 -10.91 7.65 22.59
N LYS A 40 -11.51 8.82 22.33
CA LYS A 40 -10.86 10.15 22.39
C LYS A 40 -10.26 10.52 23.76
N GLU A 41 -10.64 9.85 24.83
CA GLU A 41 -10.18 10.14 26.21
C GLU A 41 -8.74 9.67 26.49
N ASP A 42 -8.20 8.71 25.72
CA ASP A 42 -6.82 8.24 25.89
C ASP A 42 -5.82 9.12 25.13
N LYS A 43 -5.09 9.99 25.84
CA LYS A 43 -4.05 10.88 25.27
C LYS A 43 -3.01 10.17 24.39
N HIS A 44 -2.68 8.91 24.70
CA HIS A 44 -1.76 8.09 23.89
C HIS A 44 -2.31 7.77 22.49
N ARG A 45 -3.64 7.68 22.34
CA ARG A 45 -4.31 7.37 21.07
C ARG A 45 -4.43 8.59 20.16
N LEU A 46 -4.55 9.79 20.74
CA LEU A 46 -4.51 11.06 19.98
C LEU A 46 -3.16 11.27 19.30
N ALA A 47 -2.05 11.01 20.00
CA ALA A 47 -0.70 11.09 19.43
C ALA A 47 -0.50 10.10 18.28
N ALA A 48 -1.05 8.89 18.41
CA ALA A 48 -1.07 7.91 17.32
C ALA A 48 -1.87 8.43 16.11
N ALA A 49 -3.07 9.01 16.32
CA ALA A 49 -3.90 9.57 15.25
C ALA A 49 -3.21 10.73 14.49
N ILE A 50 -2.53 11.63 15.21
CA ILE A 50 -1.75 12.73 14.60
C ILE A 50 -0.57 12.17 13.80
N ALA A 51 0.11 11.14 14.33
CA ALA A 51 1.16 10.43 13.60
C ALA A 51 0.63 9.69 12.36
N MET A 52 -0.61 9.20 12.37
CA MET A 52 -1.25 8.60 11.18
C MET A 52 -1.45 9.63 10.07
N PHE A 53 -1.83 10.86 10.42
CA PHE A 53 -2.02 11.95 9.46
C PHE A 53 -0.71 12.40 8.82
N PHE A 54 0.41 12.36 9.55
CA PHE A 54 1.72 12.82 9.04
C PHE A 54 2.60 11.73 8.42
N SER A 55 2.48 10.47 8.84
CA SER A 55 3.31 9.36 8.37
C SER A 55 2.47 8.33 7.64
N PHE A 56 1.93 8.76 6.50
CA PHE A 56 0.89 8.17 5.65
C PHE A 56 0.95 6.65 5.38
N SER A 57 1.98 5.91 5.79
CA SER A 57 2.01 4.46 5.57
C SER A 57 2.79 3.59 6.56
N PHE A 58 3.73 4.09 7.36
CA PHE A 58 4.57 3.18 8.19
C PHE A 58 4.30 3.29 9.69
N ALA A 59 4.08 4.51 10.21
CA ALA A 59 3.83 4.71 11.64
C ALA A 59 2.57 3.99 12.13
N ILE A 60 1.56 3.87 11.27
CA ILE A 60 0.30 3.15 11.55
C ILE A 60 0.51 1.68 11.93
N TYR A 61 1.47 0.98 11.32
CA TYR A 61 1.72 -0.45 11.60
C TYR A 61 2.52 -0.68 12.88
N ILE A 62 3.30 0.32 13.30
CA ILE A 62 4.07 0.29 14.53
C ILE A 62 3.17 0.63 15.72
N LEU A 63 2.39 1.71 15.60
CA LEU A 63 1.60 2.29 16.69
C LEU A 63 0.28 1.55 16.96
N CYS A 64 -0.36 0.99 15.94
CA CYS A 64 -1.65 0.30 16.10
C CYS A 64 -1.52 -1.23 15.91
N PRO A 65 -1.77 -2.04 16.94
CA PRO A 65 -1.69 -3.50 16.83
C PRO A 65 -2.76 -4.08 15.89
N ASN A 66 -3.91 -3.41 15.76
CA ASN A 66 -4.98 -3.78 14.84
C ASN A 66 -4.63 -3.49 13.38
N ALA A 67 -3.96 -2.36 13.13
CA ALA A 67 -3.48 -1.97 11.80
C ALA A 67 -2.36 -2.88 11.29
N ARG A 68 -1.54 -3.46 12.19
CA ARG A 68 -0.41 -4.35 11.82
C ARG A 68 -0.86 -5.58 11.02
N LYS A 69 -2.00 -6.21 11.38
CA LYS A 69 -2.56 -7.34 10.63
C LYS A 69 -3.05 -6.93 9.23
N LYS A 70 -3.65 -5.75 9.11
CA LYS A 70 -4.14 -5.21 7.84
C LYS A 70 -2.99 -4.70 6.94
N GLY A 71 -1.86 -4.33 7.55
CA GLY A 71 -0.64 -3.92 6.86
C GLY A 71 0.07 -5.03 6.12
N LEU A 72 -0.09 -6.28 6.56
CA LEU A 72 0.45 -7.43 5.84
C LEU A 72 -0.16 -7.55 4.44
N ILE A 73 -1.47 -7.31 4.31
CA ILE A 73 -2.19 -7.32 3.03
C ILE A 73 -1.70 -6.19 2.14
N PHE A 74 -1.50 -4.98 2.70
CA PHE A 74 -0.90 -3.86 1.98
C PHE A 74 0.51 -4.18 1.47
N PHE A 75 1.34 -4.79 2.32
CA PHE A 75 2.71 -5.16 1.96
C PHE A 75 2.73 -6.21 0.85
N ILE A 76 1.86 -7.22 0.92
CA ILE A 76 1.76 -8.24 -0.13
C ILE A 76 1.28 -7.64 -1.45
N LEU A 77 0.21 -6.84 -1.45
CA LEU A 77 -0.30 -6.20 -2.68
C LEU A 77 0.70 -5.20 -3.26
N GLY A 78 1.29 -4.34 -2.42
CA GLY A 78 2.27 -3.34 -2.83
C GLY A 78 3.56 -3.95 -3.33
N ALA A 79 4.12 -4.93 -2.61
CA ALA A 79 5.34 -5.63 -3.01
C ALA A 79 5.11 -6.47 -4.27
N ALA A 80 3.98 -7.18 -4.38
CA ALA A 80 3.64 -7.92 -5.59
C ALA A 80 3.47 -6.98 -6.80
N GLY A 81 2.73 -5.88 -6.64
CA GLY A 81 2.55 -4.87 -7.68
C GLY A 81 3.85 -4.22 -8.13
N ALA A 82 4.71 -3.84 -7.18
CA ALA A 82 6.04 -3.28 -7.46
C ALA A 82 6.93 -4.27 -8.20
N THR A 83 6.94 -5.55 -7.78
CA THR A 83 7.73 -6.60 -8.41
C THR A 83 7.27 -6.84 -9.84
N LEU A 84 5.95 -6.92 -10.08
CA LEU A 84 5.37 -7.07 -11.41
C LEU A 84 5.67 -5.87 -12.32
N TYR A 85 5.63 -4.65 -11.78
CA TYR A 85 5.97 -3.43 -12.51
C TYR A 85 7.45 -3.39 -12.90
N ILE A 86 8.36 -3.72 -11.98
CA ILE A 86 9.80 -3.76 -12.24
C ILE A 86 10.15 -4.84 -13.26
N LEU A 87 9.58 -6.05 -13.13
CA LEU A 87 9.75 -7.14 -14.10
C LEU A 87 9.20 -6.76 -15.48
N GLY A 88 7.99 -6.18 -15.54
CA GLY A 88 7.40 -5.69 -16.78
C GLY A 88 8.27 -4.63 -17.44
N LYS A 89 8.85 -3.72 -16.65
CA LYS A 89 9.79 -2.70 -17.14
C LYS A 89 11.10 -3.30 -17.65
N LEU A 90 11.66 -4.31 -16.99
CA LEU A 90 12.93 -4.94 -17.42
C LEU A 90 12.78 -5.80 -18.68
N TRP A 91 11.60 -6.41 -18.88
CA TRP A 91 11.36 -7.34 -20.00
C TRP A 91 10.92 -6.64 -21.29
N LEU A 92 10.51 -5.37 -21.22
CA LEU A 92 10.22 -4.56 -22.40
C LEU A 92 11.51 -3.84 -22.86
N PRO A 93 11.91 -3.98 -24.13
CA PRO A 93 12.95 -3.15 -24.70
C PRO A 93 12.40 -1.73 -24.84
N TRP A 94 12.63 -0.88 -23.85
CA TRP A 94 12.38 0.55 -23.98
C TRP A 94 13.30 1.07 -25.07
N LYS A 95 12.77 1.29 -26.27
CA LYS A 95 13.46 2.07 -27.29
C LYS A 95 13.66 3.45 -26.69
N SER A 96 14.88 3.76 -26.26
CA SER A 96 15.32 5.14 -26.03
C SER A 96 15.27 5.82 -27.40
N VAL A 97 14.20 6.59 -27.63
CA VAL A 97 14.15 7.60 -28.69
C VAL A 97 15.00 8.76 -28.24
#